data_AF-A0AAX4PJM3-F1
#
_entry.id   AF-A0AAX4PJM3-F1
#
_cell.length_a   1.000
_cell.length_b   1.000
_cell.length_c   1.000
_cell.angle_alpha   90.00
_cell.angle_beta   90.00
_cell.angle_gamma   90.00
#
_symmetry.space_group_name_H-M   'P 1'
#
loop_
_entity.id
_entity.type
_entity.pdbx_description
1 polymer ?
#
loop_
_entity_poly.entity_id
_entity_poly.type
_entity_poly.pdbx_seq_one_letter_code
_entity_poly.pdbx_strand_id
1 'polypeptide(L)'
;MRVRDVRMRATARRSEKRVLRDRQSEDIMRGVRSFESFVDRKTFNRKTPEILQLNIGLYCNQACSHCHVDSSPQRTEMMSLETARRVLSLLPSSPSVTTLDLTGGAPELCESFRYLVEGATAMGVKVLDRCNLTVLSEPGQEDLGRFLADHQVQVVASLPCYSESNVDEQRGKGVFERSIDGLKQLNDLGYGVEGTGLELQLVYNPNGAFLAPEEKKLEEAYKSELGKCYGIEFTRLLCLNNMPVKRYADYLMRQGDLERYMNLLVDNFNPKAVDGLMCRNLFSVGWDGRIFDCDFNQQLDLPIRGKGKASSGGGLTVFDIDSLEELASTPIVLGQHCFGCTAGSGSSCSGATS
;
A
#
# COMPACT_ATOMS: atom_id res chain seq x y z
N MET A 1 -28.14 30.14 -5.89
CA MET A 1 -26.91 30.51 -6.63
C MET A 1 -25.70 30.78 -5.71
N ARG A 2 -25.79 31.64 -4.68
CA ARG A 2 -24.62 32.06 -3.87
C ARG A 2 -23.83 30.94 -3.13
N VAL A 3 -24.47 29.86 -2.67
CA VAL A 3 -23.77 28.77 -1.93
C VAL A 3 -22.94 27.86 -2.85
N ARG A 4 -23.38 27.64 -4.09
CA ARG A 4 -22.62 26.89 -5.10
C ARG A 4 -21.36 27.64 -5.52
N ASP A 5 -21.44 28.96 -5.69
CA ASP A 5 -20.29 29.81 -6.02
C ASP A 5 -19.23 29.85 -4.91
N VAL A 6 -19.63 29.89 -3.63
CA VAL A 6 -18.69 29.86 -2.50
C VAL A 6 -17.99 28.49 -2.41
N ARG A 7 -18.72 27.39 -2.63
CA ARG A 7 -18.12 26.04 -2.66
C ARG A 7 -17.15 25.87 -3.84
N MET A 8 -17.50 26.35 -5.03
CA MET A 8 -16.62 26.31 -6.22
C MET A 8 -15.35 27.15 -6.02
N ARG A 9 -15.46 28.36 -5.46
CA ARG A 9 -14.29 29.20 -5.15
C ARG A 9 -13.40 28.58 -4.06
N ALA A 10 -13.98 27.89 -3.08
CA ALA A 10 -13.21 27.20 -2.05
C ALA A 10 -12.50 25.94 -2.58
N THR A 11 -13.11 25.21 -3.53
CA THR A 11 -12.47 24.07 -4.21
C THR A 11 -11.36 24.52 -5.15
N ALA A 12 -11.59 25.58 -5.95
CA ALA A 12 -10.56 26.17 -6.82
C ALA A 12 -9.36 26.71 -6.02
N ARG A 13 -9.58 27.37 -4.87
CA ARG A 13 -8.49 27.80 -3.99
C ARG A 13 -7.77 26.63 -3.32
N ARG A 14 -8.46 25.53 -3.01
CA ARG A 14 -7.82 24.31 -2.48
C ARG A 14 -6.96 23.63 -3.55
N SER A 15 -7.39 23.60 -4.81
CA SER A 15 -6.59 23.06 -5.91
C SER A 15 -5.35 23.92 -6.20
N GLU A 16 -5.47 25.25 -6.20
CA GLU A 16 -4.32 26.15 -6.37
C GLU A 16 -3.27 25.97 -5.27
N LYS A 17 -3.71 25.90 -4.01
CA LYS A 17 -2.79 25.65 -2.89
C LYS A 17 -2.11 24.28 -2.98
N ARG A 18 -2.79 23.26 -3.52
CA ARG A 18 -2.22 21.93 -3.74
C ARG A 18 -1.13 21.98 -4.81
N VAL A 19 -1.41 22.60 -5.95
CA VAL A 19 -0.42 22.78 -7.04
C VAL A 19 0.84 23.51 -6.56
N LEU A 20 0.70 24.55 -5.73
CA LEU A 20 1.85 25.25 -5.15
C LEU A 20 2.67 24.34 -4.23
N ARG A 21 2.03 23.52 -3.40
CA ARG A 21 2.73 22.55 -2.54
C ARG A 21 3.40 21.45 -3.34
N ASP A 22 2.75 20.95 -4.38
CA ASP A 22 3.34 19.95 -5.27
C ASP A 22 4.64 20.49 -5.91
N ARG A 23 4.63 21.73 -6.40
CA ARG A 23 5.84 22.41 -6.92
C ARG A 23 6.92 22.57 -5.86
N GLN A 24 6.57 23.03 -4.66
CA GLN A 24 7.55 23.17 -3.58
C GLN A 24 8.14 21.81 -3.15
N SER A 25 7.30 20.77 -3.11
CA SER A 25 7.75 19.41 -2.85
C SER A 25 8.69 18.93 -3.95
N GLU A 26 8.39 19.19 -5.22
CA GLU A 26 9.29 18.87 -6.33
C GLU A 26 10.63 19.60 -6.22
N ASP A 27 10.63 20.88 -5.86
CA ASP A 27 11.85 21.67 -5.68
C ASP A 27 12.72 21.12 -4.54
N ILE A 28 12.11 20.75 -3.40
CA ILE A 28 12.83 20.08 -2.30
C ILE A 28 13.42 18.74 -2.79
N MET A 29 12.63 17.92 -3.48
CA MET A 29 13.06 16.61 -3.99
C MET A 29 14.18 16.73 -5.03
N ARG A 30 14.28 17.84 -5.78
CA ARG A 30 15.41 18.12 -6.69
C ARG A 30 16.70 18.45 -5.95
N GLY A 31 16.61 18.99 -4.73
CA GLY A 31 17.76 19.22 -3.86
C GLY A 31 18.30 17.95 -3.20
N VAL A 32 17.50 16.87 -3.16
CA VAL A 32 17.89 15.57 -2.61
C VAL A 32 18.81 14.83 -3.59
N ARG A 33 19.88 14.20 -3.08
CA ARG A 33 20.77 13.35 -3.88
C ARG A 33 19.97 12.27 -4.62
N SER A 34 20.28 11.99 -5.89
CA SER A 34 19.58 10.98 -6.68
C SER A 34 19.72 9.59 -6.06
N PHE A 35 18.62 8.85 -5.87
CA PHE A 35 18.69 7.46 -5.42
C PHE A 35 19.55 6.58 -6.35
N GLU A 36 19.54 6.86 -7.64
CA GLU A 36 20.33 6.20 -8.67
C GLU A 36 21.84 6.24 -8.40
N SER A 37 22.35 7.21 -7.64
CA SER A 37 23.77 7.25 -7.27
C SER A 37 24.15 6.30 -6.14
N PHE A 38 23.16 5.66 -5.48
CA PHE A 38 23.35 4.76 -4.35
C PHE A 38 23.21 3.27 -4.73
N VAL A 39 22.78 2.97 -5.96
CA VAL A 39 22.56 1.60 -6.43
C VAL A 39 23.27 1.34 -7.76
N ASP A 40 23.84 0.14 -7.92
CA ASP A 40 24.39 -0.26 -9.21
C ASP A 40 23.26 -0.69 -10.16
N ARG A 41 22.93 0.19 -11.12
CA ARG A 41 21.88 -0.08 -12.11
C ARG A 41 22.15 -1.28 -13.01
N LYS A 42 23.38 -1.78 -13.09
CA LYS A 42 23.68 -2.99 -13.85
C LYS A 42 23.14 -4.25 -13.14
N THR A 43 23.03 -4.21 -11.82
CA THR A 43 22.64 -5.36 -10.98
C THR A 43 21.26 -5.18 -10.34
N PHE A 44 20.77 -3.93 -10.26
CA PHE A 44 19.43 -3.60 -9.77
C PHE A 44 18.36 -3.70 -10.86
N ASN A 45 17.99 -4.93 -11.22
CA ASN A 45 16.94 -5.25 -12.19
C ASN A 45 15.80 -6.04 -11.54
N ARG A 46 14.65 -6.05 -12.22
CA ARG A 46 13.52 -6.93 -11.93
C ARG A 46 13.97 -8.39 -11.93
N LYS A 47 13.65 -9.10 -10.86
CA LYS A 47 13.69 -10.56 -10.75
C LYS A 47 12.42 -11.14 -11.38
N THR A 48 12.32 -12.47 -11.37
CA THR A 48 11.10 -13.18 -11.75
C THR A 48 9.93 -12.69 -10.87
N PRO A 49 8.74 -12.41 -11.44
CA PRO A 49 7.56 -12.00 -10.68
C PRO A 49 7.10 -13.13 -9.74
N GLU A 50 6.93 -12.82 -8.47
CA GLU A 50 6.38 -13.73 -7.45
C GLU A 50 5.05 -13.21 -6.90
N ILE A 51 4.89 -11.87 -6.88
CA ILE A 51 3.73 -11.20 -6.31
C ILE A 51 3.13 -10.25 -7.34
N LEU A 52 1.83 -10.39 -7.59
CA LEU A 52 1.03 -9.40 -8.32
C LEU A 52 0.21 -8.61 -7.32
N GLN A 53 0.56 -7.35 -7.11
CA GLN A 53 -0.20 -6.44 -6.26
C GLN A 53 -1.21 -5.67 -7.10
N LEU A 54 -2.47 -5.61 -6.65
CA LEU A 54 -3.54 -4.88 -7.34
C LEU A 54 -4.04 -3.77 -6.45
N ASN A 55 -3.82 -2.52 -6.86
CA ASN A 55 -4.50 -1.38 -6.26
C ASN A 55 -5.81 -1.16 -7.01
N ILE A 56 -6.89 -1.76 -6.51
CA ILE A 56 -8.16 -1.93 -7.24
C ILE A 56 -9.10 -0.73 -7.12
N GLY A 57 -8.67 0.36 -6.48
CA GLY A 57 -9.45 1.58 -6.38
C GLY A 57 -8.90 2.53 -5.33
N LEU A 58 -9.36 3.77 -5.39
CA LEU A 58 -8.92 4.85 -4.48
C LEU A 58 -10.04 5.28 -3.53
N TYR A 59 -11.25 4.76 -3.70
CA TYR A 59 -12.33 4.94 -2.74
C TYR A 59 -12.02 4.18 -1.44
N CYS A 60 -12.19 4.88 -0.33
CA CYS A 60 -12.00 4.35 1.02
C CYS A 60 -13.07 4.94 1.93
N ASN A 61 -13.55 4.19 2.92
CA ASN A 61 -14.41 4.70 3.99
C ASN A 61 -13.66 5.62 4.98
N GLN A 62 -12.33 5.69 4.93
CA GLN A 62 -11.48 6.55 5.76
C GLN A 62 -10.74 7.62 4.93
N ALA A 63 -10.25 8.68 5.58
CA ALA A 63 -9.42 9.71 4.96
C ALA A 63 -8.17 10.03 5.79
N CYS A 64 -7.32 9.01 6.01
CA CYS A 64 -6.13 9.09 6.86
C CYS A 64 -5.17 10.21 6.45
N SER A 65 -4.57 10.89 7.42
CA SER A 65 -3.67 12.03 7.18
C SER A 65 -2.35 11.65 6.52
N HIS A 66 -1.91 10.40 6.68
CA HIS A 66 -0.64 9.87 6.20
C HIS A 66 -0.77 8.93 4.98
N CYS A 67 -1.98 8.70 4.45
CA CYS A 67 -2.14 7.65 3.44
C CYS A 67 -1.50 8.06 2.11
N HIS A 68 -0.52 7.25 1.70
CA HIS A 68 0.31 7.43 0.51
C HIS A 68 -0.46 7.22 -0.81
N VAL A 69 -1.62 6.58 -0.77
CA VAL A 69 -2.52 6.35 -1.92
C VAL A 69 -3.47 7.54 -2.18
N ASP A 70 -3.57 8.48 -1.23
CA ASP A 70 -4.55 9.59 -1.28
C ASP A 70 -6.02 9.13 -1.34
N SER A 71 -6.32 7.95 -0.80
CA SER A 71 -7.65 7.36 -0.79
C SER A 71 -8.64 8.07 0.13
N SER A 72 -9.90 8.23 -0.28
CA SER A 72 -10.91 8.86 0.56
C SER A 72 -12.33 8.54 0.11
N PRO A 73 -13.36 8.88 0.91
CA PRO A 73 -14.75 8.71 0.51
C PRO A 73 -15.17 9.61 -0.66
N GLN A 74 -14.28 10.49 -1.14
CA GLN A 74 -14.53 11.40 -2.27
C GLN A 74 -13.90 10.91 -3.57
N ARG A 75 -13.14 9.80 -3.52
CA ARG A 75 -12.55 9.17 -4.70
C ARG A 75 -13.58 8.29 -5.40
N THR A 76 -13.39 8.08 -6.69
CA THR A 76 -14.34 7.34 -7.55
C THR A 76 -13.66 6.29 -8.42
N GLU A 77 -12.33 6.29 -8.42
CA GLU A 77 -11.49 5.37 -9.15
C GLU A 77 -11.68 3.95 -8.59
N MET A 78 -12.11 3.02 -9.45
CA MET A 78 -12.39 1.62 -9.14
C MET A 78 -12.03 0.74 -10.33
N MET A 79 -11.50 -0.45 -10.07
CA MET A 79 -11.14 -1.43 -11.10
C MET A 79 -12.40 -2.02 -11.72
N SER A 80 -12.47 -1.98 -13.05
CA SER A 80 -13.57 -2.59 -13.79
C SER A 80 -13.46 -4.12 -13.80
N LEU A 81 -14.58 -4.80 -13.98
CA LEU A 81 -14.62 -6.25 -14.15
C LEU A 81 -13.85 -6.72 -15.40
N GLU A 82 -13.76 -5.88 -16.43
CA GLU A 82 -12.95 -6.16 -17.62
C GLU A 82 -11.46 -6.24 -17.27
N THR A 83 -10.94 -5.24 -16.55
CA THR A 83 -9.55 -5.24 -16.06
C THR A 83 -9.32 -6.40 -15.11
N ALA A 84 -10.24 -6.68 -14.18
CA ALA A 84 -10.11 -7.80 -13.25
C ALA A 84 -10.07 -9.16 -13.98
N ARG A 85 -10.92 -9.37 -15.00
CA ARG A 85 -10.87 -10.55 -15.87
C ARG A 85 -9.52 -10.67 -16.58
N ARG A 86 -9.02 -9.55 -17.11
CA ARG A 86 -7.72 -9.53 -17.78
C ARG A 86 -6.61 -9.91 -16.82
N VAL A 87 -6.60 -9.35 -15.62
CA VAL A 87 -5.64 -9.69 -14.57
C VAL A 87 -5.66 -11.19 -14.24
N LEU A 88 -6.83 -11.78 -13.96
CA LEU A 88 -6.92 -13.21 -13.68
C LEU A 88 -6.44 -14.08 -14.84
N SER A 89 -6.70 -13.66 -16.09
CA SER A 89 -6.21 -14.39 -17.27
C SER A 89 -4.69 -14.36 -17.45
N LEU A 90 -3.96 -13.46 -16.78
CA LEU A 90 -2.49 -13.45 -16.77
C LEU A 90 -1.90 -14.48 -15.81
N LEU A 91 -2.62 -14.91 -14.76
CA LEU A 91 -2.09 -15.80 -13.73
C LEU A 91 -1.68 -17.17 -14.30
N PRO A 92 -2.47 -17.86 -15.14
CA PRO A 92 -2.06 -19.15 -15.73
C PRO A 92 -0.84 -19.03 -16.66
N SER A 93 -0.67 -17.87 -17.32
CA SER A 93 0.48 -17.58 -18.17
C SER A 93 1.69 -17.05 -17.40
N SER A 94 1.57 -16.84 -16.10
CA SER A 94 2.62 -16.31 -15.22
C SER A 94 2.82 -17.25 -14.02
N PRO A 95 3.21 -18.51 -14.23
CA PRO A 95 3.22 -19.54 -13.20
C PRO A 95 4.16 -19.24 -12.01
N SER A 96 5.11 -18.33 -12.17
CA SER A 96 5.95 -17.86 -11.06
C SER A 96 5.19 -16.97 -10.06
N VAL A 97 4.05 -16.40 -10.44
CA VAL A 97 3.21 -15.57 -9.56
C VAL A 97 2.38 -16.47 -8.66
N THR A 98 2.81 -16.62 -7.42
CA THR A 98 2.12 -17.45 -6.42
C THR A 98 1.24 -16.65 -5.47
N THR A 99 1.33 -15.31 -5.52
CA THR A 99 0.66 -14.42 -4.58
C THR A 99 -0.05 -13.28 -5.30
N LEU A 100 -1.33 -13.06 -4.98
CA LEU A 100 -2.11 -11.88 -5.34
C LEU A 100 -2.31 -10.99 -4.11
N ASP A 101 -1.78 -9.77 -4.13
CA ASP A 101 -1.85 -8.81 -3.02
C ASP A 101 -2.85 -7.70 -3.33
N LEU A 102 -4.05 -7.74 -2.73
CA LEU A 102 -5.13 -6.79 -2.98
C LEU A 102 -5.01 -5.57 -2.04
N THR A 103 -4.91 -4.38 -2.64
CA THR A 103 -4.77 -3.10 -1.95
C THR A 103 -5.65 -2.02 -2.60
N GLY A 104 -5.59 -0.78 -2.09
CA GLY A 104 -6.30 0.35 -2.67
C GLY A 104 -6.69 1.39 -1.64
N GLY A 105 -7.95 1.81 -1.66
CA GLY A 105 -8.53 2.65 -0.62
C GLY A 105 -9.05 1.82 0.54
N ALA A 106 -10.18 1.18 0.34
CA ALA A 106 -10.44 -0.12 0.95
C ALA A 106 -10.77 -1.08 -0.21
N PRO A 107 -9.89 -2.05 -0.54
CA PRO A 107 -10.10 -2.95 -1.68
C PRO A 107 -11.47 -3.64 -1.63
N GLU A 108 -11.95 -3.98 -0.43
CA GLU A 108 -13.17 -4.73 -0.17
C GLU A 108 -14.45 -3.97 -0.59
N LEU A 109 -14.36 -2.65 -0.80
CA LEU A 109 -15.44 -1.80 -1.31
C LEU A 109 -15.50 -1.76 -2.85
N CYS A 110 -14.56 -2.40 -3.56
CA CYS A 110 -14.58 -2.53 -5.00
C CYS A 110 -15.43 -3.74 -5.42
N GLU A 111 -16.35 -3.57 -6.37
CA GLU A 111 -17.20 -4.67 -6.88
C GLU A 111 -16.37 -5.85 -7.43
N SER A 112 -15.17 -5.58 -7.95
CA SER A 112 -14.26 -6.61 -8.48
C SER A 112 -13.51 -7.39 -7.41
N PHE A 113 -13.55 -6.99 -6.13
CA PHE A 113 -12.77 -7.60 -5.05
C PHE A 113 -13.06 -9.10 -4.89
N ARG A 114 -14.33 -9.45 -4.70
CA ARG A 114 -14.74 -10.85 -4.47
C ARG A 114 -14.45 -11.73 -5.68
N TYR A 115 -14.67 -11.20 -6.88
CA TYR A 115 -14.34 -11.87 -8.14
C TYR A 115 -12.83 -12.19 -8.25
N LEU A 116 -11.96 -11.27 -7.85
CA LEU A 116 -10.51 -11.48 -7.84
C LEU A 116 -10.09 -12.54 -6.80
N VAL A 117 -10.66 -12.47 -5.59
CA VAL A 117 -10.40 -13.45 -4.52
C VAL A 117 -10.81 -14.85 -4.94
N GLU A 118 -12.05 -15.03 -5.40
CA GLU A 118 -12.58 -16.32 -5.85
C GLU A 118 -11.74 -16.89 -7.01
N GLY A 119 -11.46 -16.04 -8.02
CA GLY A 119 -10.71 -16.46 -9.19
C GLY A 119 -9.27 -16.87 -8.89
N ALA A 120 -8.57 -16.12 -8.04
CA ALA A 120 -7.19 -16.43 -7.66
C ALA A 120 -7.10 -17.66 -6.75
N THR A 121 -7.97 -17.76 -5.75
CA THR A 121 -8.00 -18.91 -4.82
C THR A 121 -8.38 -20.21 -5.54
N ALA A 122 -9.31 -20.17 -6.51
CA ALA A 122 -9.63 -21.34 -7.35
C ALA A 122 -8.45 -21.83 -8.20
N MET A 123 -7.47 -20.96 -8.48
CA MET A 123 -6.22 -21.32 -9.18
C MET A 123 -5.10 -21.73 -8.22
N GLY A 124 -5.34 -21.78 -6.91
CA GLY A 124 -4.33 -22.07 -5.89
C GLY A 124 -3.35 -20.93 -5.63
N VAL A 125 -3.65 -19.71 -6.10
CA VAL A 125 -2.84 -18.51 -5.83
C VAL A 125 -3.18 -17.99 -4.43
N LYS A 126 -2.16 -17.74 -3.60
CA LYS A 126 -2.34 -17.15 -2.27
C LYS A 126 -2.87 -15.73 -2.41
N VAL A 127 -3.91 -15.36 -1.67
CA VAL A 127 -4.48 -14.00 -1.70
C VAL A 127 -4.21 -13.28 -0.38
N LEU A 128 -3.75 -12.04 -0.47
CA LEU A 128 -3.56 -11.12 0.64
C LEU A 128 -4.57 -9.98 0.50
N ASP A 129 -5.17 -9.57 1.62
CA ASP A 129 -6.06 -8.42 1.70
C ASP A 129 -5.46 -7.33 2.61
N ARG A 130 -5.15 -6.17 2.03
CA ARG A 130 -4.64 -4.98 2.75
C ARG A 130 -5.79 -4.22 3.40
N CYS A 131 -6.29 -4.78 4.48
CA CYS A 131 -7.50 -4.33 5.14
C CYS A 131 -7.26 -3.09 6.03
N ASN A 132 -8.22 -2.17 6.04
CA ASN A 132 -8.19 -0.99 6.92
C ASN A 132 -8.89 -1.20 8.27
N LEU A 133 -9.39 -2.42 8.53
CA LEU A 133 -10.18 -2.91 9.66
C LEU A 133 -11.60 -2.34 9.77
N THR A 134 -11.79 -1.04 9.65
CA THR A 134 -13.12 -0.46 9.88
C THR A 134 -14.12 -0.80 8.77
N VAL A 135 -13.62 -1.21 7.59
CA VAL A 135 -14.42 -1.70 6.46
C VAL A 135 -15.25 -2.93 6.81
N LEU A 136 -14.80 -3.77 7.75
CA LEU A 136 -15.54 -4.96 8.22
C LEU A 136 -16.90 -4.61 8.84
N SER A 137 -17.07 -3.38 9.31
CA SER A 137 -18.33 -2.89 9.90
C SER A 137 -19.05 -1.88 9.00
N GLU A 138 -18.67 -1.75 7.73
CA GLU A 138 -19.41 -0.91 6.79
C GLU A 138 -20.69 -1.60 6.31
N PRO A 139 -21.77 -0.84 6.03
CA PRO A 139 -22.99 -1.41 5.47
C PRO A 139 -22.73 -2.18 4.17
N GLY A 140 -23.25 -3.41 4.07
CA GLY A 140 -23.04 -4.29 2.93
C GLY A 140 -21.75 -5.13 3.01
N GLN A 141 -21.00 -5.06 4.10
CA GLN A 141 -19.81 -5.89 4.38
C GLN A 141 -20.03 -6.83 5.57
N GLU A 142 -21.28 -7.09 5.96
CA GLU A 142 -21.61 -7.90 7.13
C GLU A 142 -21.07 -9.35 7.04
N ASP A 143 -20.92 -9.88 5.83
CA ASP A 143 -20.37 -11.21 5.55
C ASP A 143 -18.87 -11.20 5.22
N LEU A 144 -18.23 -10.02 5.14
CA LEU A 144 -16.86 -9.88 4.62
C LEU A 144 -15.85 -10.74 5.39
N GLY A 145 -15.85 -10.67 6.72
CA GLY A 145 -14.93 -11.48 7.53
C GLY A 145 -15.09 -12.98 7.25
N ARG A 146 -16.33 -13.45 7.13
CA ARG A 146 -16.62 -14.86 6.82
C ARG A 146 -16.16 -15.23 5.41
N PHE A 147 -16.41 -14.37 4.43
CA PHE A 147 -15.95 -14.54 3.06
C PHE A 147 -14.42 -14.67 2.98
N LEU A 148 -13.68 -13.79 3.67
CA LEU A 148 -12.21 -13.86 3.73
C LEU A 148 -11.75 -15.20 4.32
N ALA A 149 -12.38 -15.65 5.40
CA ALA A 149 -12.05 -16.92 6.06
C ALA A 149 -12.35 -18.14 5.17
N ASP A 150 -13.51 -18.17 4.51
CA ASP A 150 -13.93 -19.27 3.63
C ASP A 150 -12.99 -19.41 2.42
N HIS A 151 -12.37 -18.33 1.98
CA HIS A 151 -11.35 -18.30 0.92
C HIS A 151 -9.90 -18.35 1.43
N GLN A 152 -9.69 -18.52 2.74
CA GLN A 152 -8.37 -18.52 3.39
C GLN A 152 -7.49 -17.31 2.99
N VAL A 153 -8.12 -16.15 2.81
CA VAL A 153 -7.41 -14.91 2.50
C VAL A 153 -6.56 -14.51 3.69
N GLN A 154 -5.28 -14.24 3.49
CA GLN A 154 -4.43 -13.66 4.53
C GLN A 154 -4.79 -12.19 4.72
N VAL A 155 -5.13 -11.79 5.94
CA VAL A 155 -5.45 -10.40 6.25
C VAL A 155 -4.19 -9.67 6.70
N VAL A 156 -3.85 -8.58 6.04
CA VAL A 156 -2.76 -7.68 6.43
C VAL A 156 -3.35 -6.32 6.79
N ALA A 157 -3.69 -6.18 8.06
CA ALA A 157 -4.46 -5.08 8.59
C ALA A 157 -3.59 -3.88 8.99
N SER A 158 -3.97 -2.68 8.54
CA SER A 158 -3.32 -1.45 9.00
C SER A 158 -3.75 -1.14 10.44
N LEU A 159 -2.81 -1.03 11.38
CA LEU A 159 -3.04 -0.55 12.74
C LEU A 159 -1.78 0.18 13.24
N PRO A 160 -1.67 1.51 13.04
CA PRO A 160 -0.41 2.23 13.22
C PRO A 160 0.06 2.35 14.67
N CYS A 161 -0.79 2.04 15.65
CA CYS A 161 -0.46 2.00 17.07
C CYS A 161 -1.47 1.13 17.82
N TYR A 162 -1.07 0.52 18.94
CA TYR A 162 -2.00 -0.10 19.89
C TYR A 162 -2.68 0.94 20.83
N SER A 163 -2.36 2.22 20.68
CA SER A 163 -2.94 3.33 21.45
C SER A 163 -4.00 4.09 20.65
N GLU A 164 -5.17 4.29 21.27
CA GLU A 164 -6.29 5.06 20.72
C GLU A 164 -5.88 6.46 20.25
N SER A 165 -5.21 7.23 21.13
CA SER A 165 -4.80 8.60 20.82
C SER A 165 -3.96 8.68 19.55
N ASN A 166 -3.08 7.71 19.31
CA ASN A 166 -2.23 7.70 18.13
C ASN A 166 -2.97 7.28 16.87
N VAL A 167 -3.83 6.26 16.96
CA VAL A 167 -4.61 5.80 15.81
C VAL A 167 -5.59 6.88 15.37
N ASP A 168 -6.30 7.51 16.32
CA ASP A 168 -7.31 8.51 16.03
C ASP A 168 -6.70 9.82 15.48
N GLU A 169 -5.51 10.19 15.94
CA GLU A 169 -4.75 11.32 15.38
C GLU A 169 -4.41 11.09 13.89
N GLN A 170 -4.02 9.87 13.53
CA GLN A 170 -3.63 9.54 12.15
C GLN A 170 -4.81 9.28 11.22
N ARG A 171 -5.84 8.59 11.72
CA ARG A 171 -6.85 7.95 10.89
C ARG A 171 -8.24 8.55 11.05
N GLY A 172 -8.45 9.32 12.11
CA GLY A 172 -9.70 9.99 12.43
C GLY A 172 -10.32 9.47 13.72
N LYS A 173 -11.12 10.32 14.35
CA LYS A 173 -11.79 10.02 15.63
C LYS A 173 -12.66 8.75 15.56
N GLY A 174 -12.52 7.87 16.54
CA GLY A 174 -13.27 6.62 16.68
C GLY A 174 -12.79 5.49 15.75
N VAL A 175 -11.68 5.68 15.02
CA VAL A 175 -11.14 4.62 14.15
C VAL A 175 -10.51 3.53 15.00
N PHE A 176 -9.87 3.86 16.12
CA PHE A 176 -9.28 2.85 17.00
C PHE A 176 -10.31 1.84 17.50
N GLU A 177 -11.40 2.31 18.11
CA GLU A 177 -12.47 1.47 18.65
C GLU A 177 -13.02 0.53 17.57
N ARG A 178 -13.37 1.07 16.40
CA ARG A 178 -13.83 0.28 15.25
C ARG A 178 -12.79 -0.72 14.75
N SER A 179 -11.51 -0.39 14.84
CA SER A 179 -10.41 -1.29 14.44
C SER A 179 -10.29 -2.46 15.42
N ILE A 180 -10.42 -2.20 16.72
CA ILE A 180 -10.45 -3.23 17.77
C ILE A 180 -11.65 -4.18 17.56
N ASP A 181 -12.82 -3.64 17.25
CA ASP A 181 -14.01 -4.47 16.95
C ASP A 181 -13.80 -5.33 15.71
N GLY A 182 -13.22 -4.78 14.64
CA GLY A 182 -12.87 -5.55 13.44
C GLY A 182 -11.86 -6.67 13.73
N LEU A 183 -10.86 -6.42 14.58
CA LEU A 183 -9.89 -7.44 14.99
C LEU A 183 -10.54 -8.56 15.79
N LYS A 184 -11.48 -8.25 16.69
CA LYS A 184 -12.24 -9.26 17.43
C LYS A 184 -13.09 -10.12 16.49
N GLN A 185 -13.78 -9.52 15.53
CA GLN A 185 -14.54 -10.27 14.51
C GLN A 185 -13.64 -11.25 13.74
N LEU A 186 -12.43 -10.82 13.38
CA LEU A 186 -11.46 -11.71 12.73
C LEU A 186 -10.98 -12.82 13.67
N ASN A 187 -10.61 -12.52 14.92
CA ASN A 187 -10.19 -13.54 15.89
C ASN A 187 -11.30 -14.56 16.19
N ASP A 188 -12.57 -14.15 16.26
CA ASP A 188 -13.71 -15.04 16.44
C ASP A 188 -13.87 -16.04 15.27
N LEU A 189 -13.41 -15.67 14.07
CA LEU A 189 -13.33 -16.54 12.90
C LEU A 189 -12.06 -17.40 12.87
N GLY A 190 -11.12 -17.17 13.78
CA GLY A 190 -9.87 -17.91 13.92
C GLY A 190 -8.64 -17.23 13.34
N TYR A 191 -8.75 -16.00 12.81
CA TYR A 191 -7.59 -15.27 12.31
C TYR A 191 -6.59 -14.96 13.42
N GLY A 192 -5.29 -15.16 13.15
CA GLY A 192 -4.22 -14.90 14.11
C GLY A 192 -4.07 -15.94 15.23
N VAL A 193 -5.05 -16.85 15.38
CA VAL A 193 -5.07 -17.91 16.39
C VAL A 193 -4.26 -19.11 15.89
N GLU A 194 -3.41 -19.66 16.74
CA GLU A 194 -2.56 -20.80 16.38
C GLU A 194 -3.40 -22.04 16.01
N GLY A 195 -3.01 -22.74 14.94
CA GLY A 195 -3.64 -23.98 14.50
C GLY A 195 -4.85 -23.84 13.57
N THR A 196 -5.35 -22.62 13.31
CA THR A 196 -6.48 -22.39 12.39
C THR A 196 -6.04 -22.29 10.92
N GLY A 197 -4.78 -21.90 10.68
CA GLY A 197 -4.27 -21.60 9.34
C GLY A 197 -4.70 -20.24 8.78
N LEU A 198 -5.48 -19.44 9.53
CA LEU A 198 -5.91 -18.11 9.13
C LEU A 198 -4.93 -17.05 9.63
N GLU A 199 -4.12 -16.50 8.72
CA GLU A 199 -3.07 -15.53 9.05
C GLU A 199 -3.63 -14.10 9.17
N LEU A 200 -3.29 -13.42 10.28
CA LEU A 200 -3.58 -12.01 10.51
C LEU A 200 -2.28 -11.27 10.83
N GLN A 201 -1.88 -10.36 9.96
CA GLN A 201 -0.72 -9.52 10.19
C GLN A 201 -1.16 -8.08 10.45
N LEU A 202 -0.46 -7.40 11.34
CA LEU A 202 -0.69 -5.98 11.63
C LEU A 202 0.42 -5.13 11.02
N VAL A 203 0.08 -3.94 10.53
CA VAL A 203 1.04 -3.00 9.97
C VAL A 203 1.19 -1.79 10.87
N TYR A 204 2.41 -1.58 11.35
CA TYR A 204 2.85 -0.37 12.02
C TYR A 204 3.44 0.62 11.03
N ASN A 205 3.08 1.89 11.18
CA ASN A 205 3.78 2.99 10.55
C ASN A 205 3.90 4.19 11.52
N PRO A 206 5.07 4.87 11.55
CA PRO A 206 5.36 5.96 12.47
C PRO A 206 4.35 7.10 12.48
N ASN A 207 4.20 7.69 13.66
CA ASN A 207 3.40 8.88 13.87
C ASN A 207 4.25 10.14 13.65
N GLY A 208 4.63 10.40 12.39
CA GLY A 208 5.45 11.54 12.01
C GLY A 208 6.79 11.19 11.37
N ALA A 209 7.69 12.19 11.32
CA ALA A 209 8.89 12.21 10.49
C ALA A 209 10.10 11.46 11.09
N PHE A 210 9.92 10.20 11.49
CA PHE A 210 11.00 9.33 11.97
C PHE A 210 10.92 7.94 11.32
N LEU A 211 12.00 7.15 11.47
CA LEU A 211 12.08 5.78 10.94
C LEU A 211 11.31 4.82 11.85
N ALA A 212 10.83 3.72 11.28
CA ALA A 212 10.23 2.66 12.07
C ALA A 212 11.27 2.04 13.03
N PRO A 213 10.86 1.67 14.26
CA PRO A 213 11.74 1.00 15.21
C PRO A 213 11.95 -0.47 14.81
N GLU A 214 12.79 -1.17 15.58
CA GLU A 214 13.03 -2.60 15.40
C GLU A 214 11.74 -3.43 15.48
N GLU A 215 11.43 -4.14 14.39
CA GLU A 215 10.15 -4.86 14.20
C GLU A 215 9.87 -5.87 15.30
N LYS A 216 10.86 -6.70 15.67
CA LYS A 216 10.69 -7.76 16.67
C LYS A 216 10.30 -7.21 18.04
N LYS A 217 10.98 -6.16 18.50
CA LYS A 217 10.71 -5.55 19.80
C LYS A 217 9.32 -4.88 19.81
N LEU A 218 8.93 -4.26 18.70
CA LEU A 218 7.61 -3.65 18.59
C LEU A 218 6.51 -4.73 18.52
N GLU A 219 6.75 -5.85 17.84
CA GLU A 219 5.82 -6.97 17.79
C GLU A 219 5.49 -7.50 19.20
N GLU A 220 6.51 -7.71 20.04
CA GLU A 220 6.33 -8.17 21.42
C GLU A 220 5.46 -7.19 22.24
N ALA A 221 5.68 -5.88 22.05
CA ALA A 221 4.86 -4.84 22.68
C ALA A 221 3.42 -4.88 22.17
N TYR A 222 3.20 -4.99 20.84
CA TYR A 222 1.87 -5.11 20.26
C TYR A 222 1.12 -6.34 20.78
N LYS A 223 1.76 -7.52 20.79
CA LYS A 223 1.17 -8.76 21.30
C LYS A 223 0.79 -8.63 22.79
N SER A 224 1.67 -8.02 23.60
CA SER A 224 1.38 -7.77 25.01
C SER A 224 0.18 -6.84 25.20
N GLU A 225 0.20 -5.66 24.58
CA GLU A 225 -0.82 -4.63 24.80
C GLU A 225 -2.17 -5.05 24.24
N LEU A 226 -2.21 -5.55 22.99
CA LEU A 226 -3.45 -5.97 22.36
C LEU A 226 -4.04 -7.21 23.03
N GLY A 227 -3.20 -8.17 23.42
CA GLY A 227 -3.63 -9.37 24.15
C GLY A 227 -4.19 -9.03 25.54
N LYS A 228 -3.48 -8.21 26.33
CA LYS A 228 -3.90 -7.88 27.70
C LYS A 228 -5.12 -6.96 27.75
N CYS A 229 -5.18 -5.95 26.90
CA CYS A 229 -6.24 -4.95 26.95
C CYS A 229 -7.50 -5.36 26.20
N TYR A 230 -7.37 -6.16 25.14
CA TYR A 230 -8.49 -6.43 24.22
C TYR A 230 -8.70 -7.92 23.90
N GLY A 231 -7.81 -8.81 24.36
CA GLY A 231 -7.88 -10.24 24.05
C GLY A 231 -7.57 -10.55 22.58
N ILE A 232 -6.81 -9.67 21.90
CA ILE A 232 -6.53 -9.81 20.47
C ILE A 232 -5.24 -10.60 20.23
N GLU A 233 -5.30 -11.57 19.32
CA GLU A 233 -4.17 -12.33 18.81
C GLU A 233 -3.89 -12.00 17.33
N PHE A 234 -2.63 -12.03 16.93
CA PHE A 234 -2.23 -11.85 15.53
C PHE A 234 -0.90 -12.57 15.26
N THR A 235 -0.69 -12.93 14.00
CA THR A 235 0.44 -13.74 13.53
C THR A 235 1.76 -12.97 13.62
N ARG A 236 1.85 -11.79 12.97
CA ARG A 236 3.10 -11.01 12.85
C ARG A 236 2.83 -9.50 12.74
N LEU A 237 3.77 -8.68 13.21
CA LEU A 237 3.79 -7.24 12.99
C LEU A 237 4.74 -6.90 11.85
N LEU A 238 4.31 -6.03 10.94
CA LEU A 238 5.12 -5.48 9.86
C LEU A 238 5.39 -4.00 10.14
N CYS A 239 6.67 -3.60 10.16
CA CYS A 239 7.06 -2.20 10.35
C CYS A 239 7.39 -1.52 9.03
N LEU A 240 6.73 -0.39 8.75
CA LEU A 240 6.97 0.41 7.54
C LEU A 240 7.45 1.82 7.85
N ASN A 241 8.38 2.32 7.05
CA ASN A 241 8.62 3.75 6.97
C ASN A 241 7.46 4.40 6.18
N ASN A 242 7.01 5.58 6.61
CA ASN A 242 6.03 6.33 5.82
C ASN A 242 6.70 6.85 4.55
N MET A 243 6.16 6.51 3.38
CA MET A 243 6.70 7.03 2.12
C MET A 243 6.37 8.51 1.95
N PRO A 244 7.35 9.38 1.64
CA PRO A 244 7.17 10.83 1.50
C PRO A 244 6.47 11.18 0.17
N VAL A 245 5.26 10.67 -0.02
CA VAL A 245 4.42 10.85 -1.21
C VAL A 245 3.00 11.22 -0.81
N LYS A 246 2.24 11.83 -1.74
CA LYS A 246 0.83 12.22 -1.57
C LYS A 246 0.56 12.89 -0.23
N ARG A 247 -0.45 12.44 0.54
CA ARG A 247 -0.90 13.11 1.77
C ARG A 247 0.17 13.17 2.84
N TYR A 248 1.06 12.19 2.91
CA TYR A 248 2.16 12.22 3.87
C TYR A 248 3.21 13.28 3.50
N ALA A 249 3.57 13.41 2.21
CA ALA A 249 4.39 14.54 1.76
C ALA A 249 3.71 15.88 2.06
N ASP A 250 2.42 15.99 1.78
CA ASP A 250 1.59 17.16 2.05
C ASP A 250 1.54 17.49 3.56
N TYR A 251 1.52 16.46 4.41
CA TYR A 251 1.60 16.57 5.87
C TYR A 251 2.97 17.10 6.30
N LEU A 252 4.07 16.49 5.85
CA LEU A 252 5.42 16.93 6.15
C LEU A 252 5.67 18.38 5.69
N MET A 253 5.17 18.76 4.51
CA MET A 253 5.22 20.12 4.00
C MET A 253 4.53 21.13 4.92
N ARG A 254 3.35 20.78 5.45
CA ARG A 254 2.63 21.66 6.39
C ARG A 254 3.36 21.81 7.72
N GLN A 255 4.10 20.79 8.15
CA GLN A 255 4.92 20.83 9.36
C GLN A 255 6.30 21.48 9.14
N GLY A 256 6.70 21.75 7.89
CA GLY A 256 8.05 22.22 7.57
C GLY A 256 9.12 21.14 7.67
N ASP A 257 8.72 19.87 7.66
CA ASP A 257 9.58 18.72 7.96
C ASP A 257 10.02 17.91 6.73
N LEU A 258 9.52 18.22 5.52
CA LEU A 258 9.77 17.39 4.33
C LEU A 258 11.27 17.26 4.02
N GLU A 259 11.99 18.38 3.94
CA GLU A 259 13.42 18.37 3.65
C GLU A 259 14.21 17.62 4.73
N ARG A 260 13.89 17.88 6.01
CA ARG A 260 14.50 17.17 7.14
C ARG A 260 14.25 15.67 7.05
N TYR A 261 13.04 15.25 6.73
CA TYR A 261 12.68 13.84 6.61
C TYR A 261 13.40 13.17 5.43
N MET A 262 13.47 13.84 4.28
CA MET A 262 14.24 13.33 3.14
C MET A 262 15.72 13.16 3.49
N ASN A 263 16.34 14.12 4.17
CA ASN A 263 17.73 13.99 4.63
C ASN A 263 17.88 12.82 5.61
N LEU A 264 16.94 12.64 6.54
CA LEU A 264 16.93 11.47 7.43
C LEU A 264 16.93 10.14 6.65
N LEU A 265 16.08 10.02 5.62
CA LEU A 265 16.01 8.81 4.79
C LEU A 265 17.32 8.55 4.03
N VAL A 266 17.93 9.60 3.46
CA VAL A 266 19.18 9.49 2.71
C VAL A 266 20.35 9.15 3.63
N ASP A 267 20.47 9.83 4.78
CA ASP A 267 21.56 9.62 5.72
C ASP A 267 21.51 8.25 6.39
N ASN A 268 20.33 7.62 6.42
CA ASN A 268 20.12 6.27 6.91
C ASN A 268 19.94 5.23 5.79
N PHE A 269 20.40 5.52 4.57
CA PHE A 269 20.42 4.53 3.49
C PHE A 269 21.15 3.25 3.91
N ASN A 270 20.46 2.12 3.85
CA ASN A 270 21.02 0.81 4.18
C ASN A 270 21.20 -0.03 2.91
N PRO A 271 22.44 -0.24 2.44
CA PRO A 271 22.69 -1.04 1.24
C PRO A 271 22.25 -2.51 1.38
N LYS A 272 22.15 -3.05 2.61
CA LYS A 272 21.67 -4.42 2.84
C LYS A 272 20.18 -4.60 2.54
N ALA A 273 19.40 -3.53 2.62
CA ALA A 273 17.97 -3.56 2.31
C ALA A 273 17.70 -3.67 0.78
N VAL A 274 18.67 -3.28 -0.06
CA VAL A 274 18.50 -3.15 -1.52
C VAL A 274 18.11 -4.48 -2.18
N ASP A 275 18.70 -5.59 -1.76
CA ASP A 275 18.41 -6.91 -2.36
C ASP A 275 17.03 -7.47 -1.98
N GLY A 276 16.49 -7.01 -0.85
CA GLY A 276 15.18 -7.38 -0.30
C GLY A 276 14.04 -6.45 -0.70
N LEU A 277 14.27 -5.45 -1.56
CA LEU A 277 13.22 -4.52 -1.99
C LEU A 277 12.11 -5.22 -2.79
N MET A 278 10.86 -4.94 -2.42
CA MET A 278 9.67 -5.52 -3.07
C MET A 278 9.62 -5.27 -4.59
N CYS A 279 10.07 -4.10 -5.07
CA CYS A 279 10.04 -3.75 -6.49
C CYS A 279 10.93 -4.63 -7.37
N ARG A 280 11.64 -5.59 -6.77
CA ARG A 280 12.41 -6.60 -7.51
C ARG A 280 11.56 -7.77 -7.97
N ASN A 281 10.60 -8.25 -7.19
CA ASN A 281 9.80 -9.46 -7.50
C ASN A 281 8.28 -9.21 -7.44
N LEU A 282 7.85 -8.00 -7.08
CA LEU A 282 6.46 -7.57 -7.11
C LEU A 282 6.20 -6.65 -8.30
N PHE A 283 5.02 -6.78 -8.89
CA PHE A 283 4.48 -5.80 -9.83
C PHE A 283 3.16 -5.24 -9.30
N SER A 284 2.99 -3.92 -9.36
CA SER A 284 1.73 -3.26 -8.98
C SER A 284 0.91 -2.94 -10.21
N VAL A 285 -0.38 -3.28 -10.19
CA VAL A 285 -1.35 -2.95 -11.23
C VAL A 285 -2.39 -2.01 -10.67
N GLY A 286 -2.58 -0.88 -11.34
CA GLY A 286 -3.61 0.07 -10.99
C GLY A 286 -5.01 -0.35 -11.40
N TRP A 287 -6.00 0.32 -10.84
CA TRP A 287 -7.41 0.15 -11.17
C TRP A 287 -7.72 0.33 -12.68
N ASP A 288 -6.88 1.10 -13.37
CA ASP A 288 -6.91 1.35 -14.82
C ASP A 288 -6.12 0.32 -15.65
N GLY A 289 -5.56 -0.70 -15.01
CA GLY A 289 -4.79 -1.77 -15.64
C GLY A 289 -3.33 -1.41 -15.96
N ARG A 290 -2.84 -0.21 -15.62
CA ARG A 290 -1.42 0.15 -15.82
C ARG A 290 -0.50 -0.58 -14.86
N ILE A 291 0.70 -0.92 -15.33
CA ILE A 291 1.68 -1.73 -14.61
C ILE A 291 2.84 -0.86 -14.11
N PHE A 292 3.24 -1.09 -12.86
CA PHE A 292 4.28 -0.38 -12.12
C PHE A 292 5.19 -1.37 -11.39
N ASP A 293 6.40 -0.94 -11.05
CA ASP A 293 7.34 -1.75 -10.25
C ASP A 293 6.90 -1.91 -8.78
N CYS A 294 6.12 -0.98 -8.24
CA CYS A 294 5.54 -1.07 -6.89
C CYS A 294 4.39 -0.07 -6.72
N ASP A 295 3.63 -0.21 -5.63
CA ASP A 295 2.54 0.73 -5.29
C ASP A 295 3.04 2.18 -5.16
N PHE A 296 4.27 2.43 -4.70
CA PHE A 296 4.79 3.80 -4.62
C PHE A 296 5.08 4.41 -5.99
N ASN A 297 5.61 3.63 -6.95
CA ASN A 297 5.72 4.08 -8.34
C ASN A 297 4.33 4.36 -8.91
N GLN A 298 3.34 3.53 -8.60
CA GLN A 298 1.96 3.76 -9.00
C GLN A 298 1.42 5.09 -8.44
N GLN A 299 1.61 5.37 -7.15
CA GLN A 299 1.12 6.61 -6.57
C GLN A 299 1.82 7.84 -7.18
N LEU A 300 3.06 7.70 -7.61
CA LEU A 300 3.81 8.77 -8.27
C LEU A 300 3.61 8.84 -9.79
N ASP A 301 2.73 8.02 -10.37
CA ASP A 301 2.49 7.95 -11.82
C ASP A 301 3.78 7.66 -12.63
N LEU A 302 4.55 6.68 -12.14
CA LEU A 302 5.81 6.23 -12.73
C LEU A 302 5.66 4.82 -13.36
N PRO A 303 4.90 4.68 -14.46
CA PRO A 303 4.59 3.36 -15.03
C PRO A 303 5.81 2.73 -15.69
N ILE A 304 5.78 1.40 -15.78
CA ILE A 304 6.69 0.64 -16.64
C ILE A 304 6.39 1.04 -18.09
N ARG A 305 7.43 1.37 -18.85
CA ARG A 305 7.33 1.69 -20.27
C ARG A 305 7.79 0.48 -21.08
N GLY A 306 6.87 -0.15 -21.80
CA GLY A 306 7.20 -1.28 -22.68
C GLY A 306 8.14 -0.89 -23.81
N LYS A 307 8.94 -1.84 -24.31
CA LYS A 307 9.74 -1.65 -25.54
C LYS A 307 8.79 -1.62 -26.75
N GLY A 308 8.35 -0.44 -27.17
CA GLY A 308 7.59 -0.24 -28.40
C GLY A 308 6.09 -0.57 -28.36
N LYS A 309 5.56 -1.08 -27.24
CA LYS A 309 4.12 -1.39 -27.02
C LYS A 309 3.37 -0.35 -26.17
N ALA A 310 3.92 0.84 -25.94
CA ALA A 310 3.21 1.84 -25.13
C ALA A 310 2.00 2.37 -25.91
N SER A 311 0.79 2.03 -25.46
CA SER A 311 -0.43 2.73 -25.85
C SER A 311 -0.27 4.21 -25.48
N SER A 312 -0.02 5.06 -26.48
CA SER A 312 -0.14 6.53 -26.41
C SER A 312 0.34 7.17 -25.09
N GLY A 313 1.62 7.06 -24.77
CA GLY A 313 2.26 7.82 -23.68
C GLY A 313 1.86 7.46 -22.23
N GLY A 314 0.91 6.54 -22.02
CA GLY A 314 0.31 6.26 -20.71
C GLY A 314 1.02 5.20 -19.85
N GLY A 315 2.00 4.47 -20.40
CA GLY A 315 2.63 3.31 -19.74
C GLY A 315 2.14 1.98 -20.31
N LEU A 316 2.72 0.88 -19.83
CA LEU A 316 2.31 -0.49 -20.17
C LEU A 316 1.08 -0.89 -19.34
N THR A 317 0.16 -1.64 -19.94
CA THR A 317 -1.05 -2.16 -19.28
C THR A 317 -1.07 -3.69 -19.28
N VAL A 318 -1.95 -4.27 -18.44
CA VAL A 318 -2.24 -5.72 -18.44
C VAL A 318 -2.78 -6.23 -19.78
N PHE A 319 -3.24 -5.35 -20.67
CA PHE A 319 -3.72 -5.71 -22.01
C PHE A 319 -2.59 -5.80 -23.04
N ASP A 320 -1.38 -5.32 -22.73
CA ASP A 320 -0.25 -5.25 -23.67
C ASP A 320 0.74 -6.43 -23.59
N ILE A 321 0.60 -7.26 -22.56
CA ILE A 321 1.46 -8.40 -22.25
C ILE A 321 0.65 -9.68 -22.20
N ASP A 322 1.25 -10.83 -22.44
CA ASP A 322 0.62 -12.15 -22.30
C ASP A 322 1.01 -12.83 -20.97
N SER A 323 2.17 -12.46 -20.41
CA SER A 323 2.71 -12.92 -19.13
C SER A 323 3.46 -11.82 -18.38
N LEU A 324 3.41 -11.84 -17.03
CA LEU A 324 4.25 -10.95 -16.23
C LEU A 324 5.75 -11.29 -16.34
N GLU A 325 6.08 -12.53 -16.69
CA GLU A 325 7.47 -12.97 -16.83
C GLU A 325 8.20 -12.23 -17.98
N GLU A 326 7.45 -11.66 -18.94
CA GLU A 326 7.99 -10.77 -19.97
C GLU A 326 8.69 -9.53 -19.41
N LEU A 327 8.36 -9.15 -18.16
CA LEU A 327 8.92 -7.99 -17.48
C LEU A 327 10.19 -8.31 -16.68
N ALA A 328 10.54 -9.58 -16.50
CA ALA A 328 11.73 -9.98 -15.76
C ALA A 328 13.02 -9.49 -16.44
N SER A 329 14.11 -9.37 -15.67
CA SER A 329 15.44 -8.96 -16.16
C SER A 329 15.49 -7.58 -16.84
N THR A 330 14.52 -6.71 -16.55
CA THR A 330 14.51 -5.32 -17.07
C THR A 330 14.68 -4.29 -15.94
N PRO A 331 15.13 -3.06 -16.25
CA PRO A 331 15.46 -2.07 -15.21
C PRO A 331 14.23 -1.55 -14.46
N ILE A 332 14.34 -1.45 -13.14
CA ILE A 332 13.31 -0.90 -12.25
C ILE A 332 13.24 0.63 -12.39
N VAL A 333 12.03 1.19 -12.34
CA VAL A 333 11.81 2.64 -12.29
C VAL A 333 12.12 3.16 -10.89
N LEU A 334 13.12 4.04 -10.81
CA LEU A 334 13.62 4.60 -9.54
C LEU A 334 13.14 6.03 -9.34
N GLY A 335 13.19 6.49 -8.10
CA GLY A 335 12.93 7.88 -7.72
C GLY A 335 13.30 8.14 -6.26
N GLN A 336 13.13 9.38 -5.81
CA GLN A 336 13.56 9.76 -4.45
C GLN A 336 12.80 9.05 -3.32
N HIS A 337 11.57 8.63 -3.58
CA HIS A 337 10.78 7.82 -2.64
C HIS A 337 11.46 6.47 -2.31
N CYS A 338 12.35 5.95 -3.17
CA CYS A 338 13.07 4.70 -2.94
C CYS A 338 13.92 4.75 -1.66
N PHE A 339 14.40 5.93 -1.25
CA PHE A 339 15.09 6.08 0.04
C PHE A 339 14.22 5.65 1.23
N GLY A 340 12.90 5.84 1.16
CA GLY A 340 11.97 5.38 2.20
C GLY A 340 12.00 3.85 2.38
N CYS A 341 12.19 3.12 1.28
CA CYS A 341 12.24 1.66 1.29
C CYS A 341 13.61 1.11 1.73
N THR A 342 14.68 1.90 1.60
CA THR A 342 16.04 1.49 1.96
C THR A 342 16.56 2.07 3.27
N ALA A 343 15.84 3.00 3.89
CA ALA A 343 16.30 3.66 5.11
C ALA A 343 16.14 2.74 6.34
N GLY A 344 17.12 2.78 7.25
CA GLY A 344 17.08 2.02 8.51
C GLY A 344 17.11 0.51 8.26
N SER A 345 16.16 -0.25 8.82
CA SER A 345 16.01 -1.70 8.58
C SER A 345 15.42 -2.04 7.20
N GLY A 346 15.22 -1.03 6.35
CA GLY A 346 14.48 -1.16 5.11
C GLY A 346 12.98 -1.38 5.34
N SER A 347 12.18 -1.16 4.30
CA SER A 347 10.72 -1.15 4.39
C SER A 347 10.12 -1.63 3.09
N SER A 348 9.27 -2.65 3.16
CA SER A 348 8.48 -3.19 2.04
C SER A 348 7.06 -3.48 2.48
N CYS A 349 6.11 -3.66 1.57
CA CYS A 349 4.77 -4.13 1.95
C CYS A 349 4.77 -5.48 2.71
N SER A 350 5.89 -6.20 2.79
CA SER A 350 6.06 -7.42 3.59
C SER A 350 6.87 -7.21 4.89
N GLY A 351 7.07 -5.96 5.34
CA GLY A 351 7.81 -5.60 6.56
C GLY A 351 9.26 -5.19 6.29
N ALA A 352 10.08 -5.25 7.34
CA ALA A 352 11.51 -4.93 7.28
C ALA A 352 12.28 -5.86 6.33
N THR A 353 13.30 -5.32 5.63
CA THR A 353 14.01 -6.04 4.55
C THR A 353 15.47 -6.34 4.87
N SER A 354 15.97 -5.99 6.06
CA SER A 354 17.36 -6.25 6.48
C SER A 354 17.54 -6.39 7.98
#